data_AF-A0AB74C9E6-F1
#
_entry.id   AF-A0AB74C9E6-F1
#
_cell.length_a   1.000
_cell.length_b   1.000
_cell.length_c   1.000
_cell.angle_alpha   90.00
_cell.angle_beta   90.00
_cell.angle_gamma   90.00
#
_symmetry.space_group_name_H-M   'P 1'
#
loop_
_entity.id
_entity.type
_entity.pdbx_description
1 polymer ?
#
loop_
_entity_poly.entity_id
_entity_poly.type
_entity_poly.pdbx_seq_one_letter_code
_entity_poly.pdbx_strand_id
1 'polypeptide(L)'
;MTEVERTAFRARRAAQTRGYRAKKKAESEPKPPRIVSAKNIRRNAMRKAQRAGDVFQSEKAKLQQRAVRARHRLKKVEAAGDAQRIEEAALALKIARVERWEFAVEHGNSVKIVPSKEDRRMYQPFICGALSQKYYFAKKRVFAVTVQLRVQARVE
;
A
#
# COMPACT_ATOMS: atom_id res chain seq x y z
N MET A 1 -0.79 -5.83 47.61
CA MET A 1 -1.55 -5.78 46.34
C MET A 1 -1.30 -7.05 45.55
N THR A 2 -2.11 -8.07 45.83
CA THR A 2 -2.12 -9.37 45.13
C THR A 2 -2.61 -9.23 43.69
N GLU A 3 -2.40 -10.23 42.83
CA GLU A 3 -2.87 -10.18 41.45
C GLU A 3 -4.40 -10.08 41.33
N VAL A 4 -5.13 -10.68 42.26
CA VAL A 4 -6.59 -10.62 42.36
C VAL A 4 -7.06 -9.20 42.70
N GLU A 5 -6.38 -8.50 43.61
CA GLU A 5 -6.69 -7.11 43.95
C GLU A 5 -6.41 -6.16 42.77
N ARG A 6 -5.32 -6.40 42.02
CA ARG A 6 -4.99 -5.62 40.83
C ARG A 6 -6.01 -5.80 39.71
N THR A 7 -6.49 -7.01 39.49
CA THR A 7 -7.50 -7.29 38.44
C THR A 7 -8.86 -6.68 38.80
N ALA A 8 -9.29 -6.81 40.06
CA ALA A 8 -10.50 -6.17 40.56
C ALA A 8 -10.43 -4.63 40.46
N PHE A 9 -9.29 -4.04 40.81
CA PHE A 9 -9.05 -2.59 40.67
C PHE A 9 -9.12 -2.13 39.20
N ARG A 10 -8.47 -2.86 38.29
CA ARG A 10 -8.53 -2.56 36.84
C ARG A 10 -9.94 -2.68 36.29
N ALA A 11 -10.70 -3.70 36.69
CA ALA A 11 -12.09 -3.89 36.29
C ALA A 11 -12.98 -2.74 36.78
N ARG A 12 -12.84 -2.34 38.05
CA ARG A 12 -13.56 -1.20 38.64
C ARG A 12 -13.26 0.11 37.92
N ARG A 13 -11.98 0.40 37.63
CA ARG A 13 -11.57 1.60 36.90
C ARG A 13 -12.09 1.62 35.47
N ALA A 14 -12.10 0.47 34.80
CA ALA A 14 -12.65 0.33 33.46
C ALA A 14 -14.16 0.59 33.44
N ALA A 15 -14.90 0.05 34.41
CA ALA A 15 -16.34 0.28 34.56
C ALA A 15 -16.65 1.76 34.81
N GLN A 16 -15.92 2.42 35.72
CA GLN A 16 -16.07 3.86 35.98
C GLN A 16 -15.77 4.71 34.74
N THR A 17 -14.68 4.40 34.01
CA THR A 17 -14.33 5.14 32.79
C THR A 17 -15.39 4.96 31.70
N ARG A 18 -15.98 3.76 31.58
CA ARG A 18 -17.09 3.50 30.65
C ARG A 18 -18.34 4.30 31.03
N GLY A 19 -18.72 4.29 32.32
CA GLY A 19 -19.86 5.07 32.83
C GLY A 19 -19.67 6.58 32.62
N TYR A 20 -18.48 7.10 32.91
CA TYR A 20 -18.14 8.51 32.65
C TYR A 20 -18.24 8.87 31.16
N ARG A 21 -17.71 8.02 30.27
CA ARG A 21 -17.81 8.23 28.81
C ARG A 21 -19.25 8.14 28.31
N ALA A 22 -20.07 7.25 28.85
CA ALA A 22 -21.47 7.12 28.50
C ALA A 22 -22.25 8.36 28.93
N LYS A 23 -22.05 8.83 30.17
CA LYS A 23 -22.64 10.08 30.67
C LYS A 23 -22.22 11.28 29.82
N LYS A 24 -20.93 11.41 29.50
CA LYS A 24 -20.44 12.48 28.62
C LYS A 24 -20.97 12.43 27.19
N LYS A 25 -21.23 11.23 26.65
CA LYS A 25 -21.89 11.09 25.34
C LYS A 25 -23.38 11.43 25.38
N ALA A 26 -24.07 11.09 26.47
CA ALA A 26 -25.48 11.42 26.65
C ALA A 26 -25.69 12.93 26.85
N GLU A 27 -24.76 13.58 27.55
CA GLU A 27 -24.76 15.04 27.77
C GLU A 27 -24.23 15.84 26.57
N SER A 28 -23.47 15.22 25.66
CA SER A 28 -22.94 15.93 24.49
C SER A 28 -24.02 16.05 23.41
N GLU A 29 -24.21 17.27 22.90
CA GLU A 29 -25.00 17.46 21.70
C GLU A 29 -24.51 16.56 20.56
N PRO A 30 -25.42 15.92 19.80
CA PRO A 30 -25.03 15.12 18.67
C PRO A 30 -24.29 16.02 17.68
N LYS A 31 -23.05 15.65 17.35
CA LYS A 31 -22.28 16.34 16.32
C LYS A 31 -23.14 16.40 15.05
N PRO A 32 -23.33 17.57 14.43
CA PRO A 32 -24.11 17.66 13.22
C PRO A 32 -23.52 16.72 12.17
N PRO A 33 -24.35 16.04 11.37
CA PRO A 33 -23.87 15.14 10.34
C PRO A 33 -22.92 15.91 9.42
N ARG A 34 -21.78 15.31 9.11
CA ARG A 34 -20.79 15.94 8.24
C ARG A 34 -21.41 16.10 6.85
N ILE A 35 -21.84 17.31 6.51
CA ILE A 35 -22.40 17.62 5.19
C ILE A 35 -21.25 17.68 4.18
N VAL A 36 -21.16 16.67 3.34
CA VAL A 36 -20.23 16.65 2.22
C VAL A 36 -20.92 17.31 1.02
N SER A 37 -20.30 18.32 0.42
CA SER A 37 -20.90 19.00 -0.73
C SER A 37 -21.23 18.02 -1.87
N ALA A 38 -22.33 18.27 -2.59
CA ALA A 38 -22.78 17.42 -3.69
C ALA A 38 -21.70 17.21 -4.78
N LYS A 39 -20.83 18.21 -4.99
CA LYS A 39 -19.65 18.12 -5.86
C LYS A 39 -18.67 17.03 -5.40
N ASN A 40 -18.40 16.95 -4.10
CA ASN A 40 -17.49 15.98 -3.51
C ASN A 40 -18.06 14.56 -3.55
N ILE A 41 -19.37 14.41 -3.32
CA ILE A 41 -20.08 13.13 -3.45
C ILE A 41 -19.93 12.58 -4.88
N ARG A 42 -20.28 13.39 -5.89
CA ARG A 42 -20.17 13.02 -7.31
C ARG A 42 -18.74 12.62 -7.70
N ARG A 43 -17.74 13.42 -7.28
CA ARG A 43 -16.33 13.12 -7.55
C ARG A 43 -15.88 11.79 -6.92
N ASN A 44 -16.30 11.51 -5.69
CA ASN A 44 -15.92 10.29 -5.00
C ASN A 44 -16.59 9.06 -5.62
N ALA A 45 -17.86 9.17 -6.03
CA ALA A 45 -18.56 8.12 -6.76
C ALA A 45 -17.86 7.79 -8.08
N MET A 46 -17.51 8.80 -8.88
CA MET A 46 -16.76 8.62 -10.13
C MET A 46 -15.40 7.93 -9.89
N ARG A 47 -14.64 8.38 -8.89
CA ARG A 47 -13.36 7.74 -8.52
C ARG A 47 -13.54 6.29 -8.06
N LYS A 48 -14.63 5.99 -7.34
CA LYS A 48 -14.93 4.62 -6.90
C LYS A 48 -15.20 3.72 -8.10
N ALA A 49 -15.98 4.20 -9.07
CA ALA A 49 -16.25 3.47 -10.31
C ALA A 49 -14.97 3.25 -11.13
N GLN A 50 -14.14 4.28 -11.31
CA GLN A 50 -12.85 4.17 -12.01
C GLN A 50 -11.93 3.12 -11.37
N ARG A 51 -11.84 3.11 -10.03
CA ARG A 51 -11.03 2.13 -9.30
C ARG A 51 -11.57 0.71 -9.39
N ALA A 52 -12.90 0.55 -9.44
CA ALA A 52 -13.53 -0.76 -9.57
C ALA A 52 -13.28 -1.37 -10.96
N GLY A 53 -13.13 -0.54 -11.99
CA GLY A 53 -12.81 -0.98 -13.35
C GLY A 53 -11.31 -1.19 -13.64
N ASP A 54 -10.42 -0.78 -12.74
CA ASP A 54 -8.96 -0.92 -12.92
C ASP A 54 -8.47 -2.22 -12.27
N VAL A 55 -8.19 -3.23 -13.10
CA VAL A 55 -7.73 -4.57 -12.69
C VAL A 55 -6.46 -4.51 -11.84
N PHE A 56 -5.60 -3.50 -12.06
CA PHE A 56 -4.32 -3.33 -11.38
C PHE A 56 -4.39 -2.36 -10.20
N GLN A 57 -5.59 -1.90 -9.82
CA GLN A 57 -5.75 -0.90 -8.76
C GLN A 57 -5.15 -1.35 -7.43
N SER A 58 -5.24 -2.64 -7.12
CA SER A 58 -4.73 -3.21 -5.87
C SER A 58 -3.18 -3.17 -5.82
N GLU A 59 -2.54 -3.55 -6.92
CA GLU A 59 -1.10 -3.58 -7.12
C GLU A 59 -0.52 -2.17 -7.13
N LYS A 60 -1.16 -1.26 -7.89
CA LYS A 60 -0.85 0.18 -7.90
C LYS A 60 -0.89 0.76 -6.49
N ALA A 61 -1.91 0.43 -5.71
CA ALA A 61 -2.05 0.90 -4.34
C ALA A 61 -0.96 0.33 -3.41
N LYS A 62 -0.62 -0.96 -3.53
CA LYS A 62 0.46 -1.60 -2.77
C LYS A 62 1.82 -0.94 -3.04
N LEU A 63 2.18 -0.77 -4.31
CA LEU A 63 3.45 -0.14 -4.71
C LEU A 63 3.51 1.33 -4.28
N GLN A 64 2.42 2.08 -4.43
CA GLN A 64 2.31 3.44 -3.93
C GLN A 64 2.50 3.48 -2.40
N GLN A 65 1.86 2.58 -1.66
CA GLN A 65 1.98 2.52 -0.20
C GLN A 65 3.41 2.17 0.23
N ARG A 66 4.09 1.26 -0.48
CA ARG A 66 5.51 0.92 -0.23
C ARG A 66 6.40 2.14 -0.39
N ALA A 67 6.24 2.91 -1.48
CA ALA A 67 7.00 4.13 -1.71
C ALA A 67 6.73 5.20 -0.64
N VAL A 68 5.47 5.36 -0.20
CA VAL A 68 5.09 6.30 0.86
C VAL A 68 5.73 5.89 2.19
N ARG A 69 5.67 4.62 2.58
CA ARG A 69 6.29 4.10 3.80
C ARG A 69 7.81 4.29 3.79
N ALA A 70 8.47 3.98 2.68
CA ALA A 70 9.91 4.19 2.52
C ALA A 70 10.30 5.66 2.67
N ARG A 71 9.52 6.58 2.07
CA ARG A 71 9.73 8.03 2.23
C ARG A 71 9.56 8.49 3.68
N HIS A 72 8.52 8.01 4.37
CA HIS A 72 8.33 8.33 5.78
C HIS A 72 9.43 7.78 6.67
N ARG A 73 9.95 6.58 6.37
CA ARG A 73 11.09 5.99 7.07
C ARG A 73 12.33 6.86 6.89
N LEU A 74 12.67 7.23 5.65
CA LEU A 74 13.80 8.10 5.36
C LEU A 74 13.71 9.41 6.16
N LYS A 75 12.56 10.11 6.10
CA LYS A 75 12.35 11.36 6.86
C LYS A 75 12.56 11.18 8.37
N LYS A 76 12.14 10.05 8.94
CA LYS A 76 12.32 9.77 10.38
C LYS A 76 13.79 9.53 10.73
N VAL A 77 14.52 8.82 9.88
CA VAL A 77 15.92 8.50 10.13
C VAL A 77 16.82 9.72 9.86
N GLU A 78 16.52 10.52 8.83
CA GLU A 78 17.17 11.82 8.60
C GLU A 78 17.05 12.73 9.82
N ALA A 79 15.87 12.79 10.45
CA ALA A 79 15.67 13.54 11.68
C ALA A 79 16.45 13.00 12.89
N ALA A 80 16.85 11.73 12.86
CA ALA A 80 17.64 11.10 13.92
C ALA A 80 19.16 11.24 13.69
N GLY A 81 19.61 11.60 12.49
CA GLY A 81 21.03 11.88 12.19
C GLY A 81 21.95 10.65 12.04
N ASP A 82 21.39 9.43 11.97
CA ASP A 82 22.16 8.19 11.82
C ASP A 82 22.53 7.94 10.35
N ALA A 83 23.77 8.25 9.95
CA ALA A 83 24.24 8.21 8.57
C ALA A 83 24.03 6.86 7.88
N GLN A 84 24.37 5.75 8.54
CA GLN A 84 24.23 4.41 7.96
C GLN A 84 22.76 4.07 7.71
N ARG A 85 21.88 4.37 8.67
CA ARG A 85 20.45 4.13 8.50
C ARG A 85 19.82 5.07 7.48
N ILE A 86 20.35 6.27 7.29
CA ILE A 86 19.90 7.20 6.24
C ILE A 86 20.18 6.59 4.86
N GLU A 87 21.38 6.06 4.64
CA GLU A 87 21.75 5.41 3.38
C GLU A 87 20.87 4.20 3.07
N GLU A 88 20.64 3.33 4.04
CA GLU A 88 19.74 2.18 3.90
C GLU A 88 18.29 2.61 3.57
N ALA A 89 17.79 3.64 4.25
CA ALA A 89 16.44 4.16 4.02
C ALA A 89 16.31 4.84 2.65
N ALA A 90 17.37 5.52 2.18
CA ALA A 90 17.44 6.13 0.86
C ALA A 90 17.43 5.06 -0.24
N LEU A 91 18.21 3.99 -0.06
CA LEU A 91 18.22 2.84 -0.97
C LEU A 91 16.83 2.17 -1.04
N ALA A 92 16.19 1.93 0.10
CA ALA A 92 14.85 1.35 0.14
C ALA A 92 13.82 2.21 -0.60
N LEU A 93 13.95 3.55 -0.52
CA LEU A 93 13.09 4.47 -1.27
C LEU A 93 13.36 4.41 -2.78
N LYS A 94 14.62 4.34 -3.20
CA LYS A 94 15.00 4.18 -4.61
C LYS A 94 14.40 2.90 -5.20
N ILE A 95 14.56 1.77 -4.52
CA ILE A 95 13.99 0.48 -4.89
C ILE A 95 12.47 0.58 -5.08
N ALA A 96 11.75 1.11 -4.08
CA ALA A 96 10.30 1.22 -4.15
C ALA A 96 9.81 2.13 -5.30
N ARG A 97 10.60 3.13 -5.69
CA ARG A 97 10.30 4.00 -6.83
C ARG A 97 10.52 3.30 -8.17
N VAL A 98 11.59 2.52 -8.29
CA VAL A 98 11.90 1.75 -9.50
C VAL A 98 10.83 0.68 -9.73
N GLU A 99 10.50 -0.13 -8.73
CA GLU A 99 9.44 -1.15 -8.85
C GLU A 99 8.09 -0.55 -9.29
N ARG A 100 7.72 0.61 -8.73
CA ARG A 100 6.50 1.32 -9.10
C ARG A 100 6.56 1.85 -10.54
N TRP A 101 7.74 2.28 -10.99
CA TRP A 101 7.97 2.77 -12.35
C TRP A 101 7.91 1.62 -13.36
N GLU A 102 8.61 0.52 -13.10
CA GLU A 102 8.61 -0.68 -13.95
C GLU A 102 7.20 -1.23 -14.12
N PHE A 103 6.44 -1.36 -13.02
CA PHE A 103 5.05 -1.78 -13.07
C PHE A 103 4.18 -0.84 -13.92
N ALA A 104 4.41 0.47 -13.84
CA ALA A 104 3.67 1.43 -14.64
C ALA A 104 4.00 1.30 -16.13
N VAL A 105 5.27 1.10 -16.47
CA VAL A 105 5.74 0.91 -17.86
C VAL A 105 5.21 -0.41 -18.44
N GLU A 106 5.32 -1.52 -17.70
CA GLU A 106 4.87 -2.86 -18.13
C GLU A 106 3.37 -2.89 -18.47
N HIS A 107 2.57 -2.13 -17.72
CA HIS A 107 1.12 -2.10 -17.89
C HIS A 107 0.62 -0.84 -18.64
N GLY A 108 1.50 -0.12 -19.33
CA GLY A 108 1.13 1.04 -20.16
C GLY A 108 0.47 2.19 -19.40
N ASN A 109 0.71 2.28 -18.08
CA ASN A 109 0.16 3.35 -17.26
C ASN A 109 0.97 4.64 -17.43
N SER A 110 0.30 5.79 -17.33
CA SER A 110 0.98 7.08 -17.40
C SER A 110 1.99 7.24 -16.26
N VAL A 111 3.26 7.44 -16.61
CA VAL A 111 4.34 7.70 -15.65
C VAL A 111 4.60 9.20 -15.59
N LYS A 112 4.46 9.81 -14.39
CA LYS A 112 4.83 11.22 -14.15
C LYS A 112 6.22 11.41 -13.55
N ILE A 113 6.72 10.39 -12.84
CA ILE A 113 7.98 10.45 -12.09
C ILE A 113 8.83 9.28 -12.58
N VAL A 114 9.93 9.61 -13.24
CA VAL A 114 10.88 8.63 -13.77
C VAL A 114 12.08 8.59 -12.83
N PRO A 115 12.48 7.41 -12.33
CA PRO A 115 13.71 7.26 -11.56
C PRO A 115 14.96 7.64 -12.37
N SER A 116 16.04 8.01 -11.69
CA SER A 116 17.31 8.34 -12.36
C SER A 116 17.83 7.14 -13.17
N LYS A 117 18.75 7.39 -14.12
CA LYS A 117 19.37 6.29 -14.90
C LYS A 117 20.19 5.36 -13.99
N GLU A 118 20.83 5.92 -12.96
CA GLU A 118 21.63 5.19 -11.97
C GLU A 118 20.75 4.30 -11.09
N ASP A 119 19.63 4.82 -10.58
CA ASP A 119 18.71 4.04 -9.74
C ASP A 119 18.11 2.86 -10.52
N ARG A 120 17.87 3.04 -11.83
CA ARG A 120 17.45 1.96 -12.73
C ARG A 120 18.51 0.89 -12.91
N ARG A 121 19.79 1.26 -13.05
CA ARG A 121 20.92 0.33 -13.17
C ARG A 121 21.24 -0.38 -11.86
N MET A 122 21.07 0.29 -10.72
CA MET A 122 21.29 -0.28 -9.39
C MET A 122 20.30 -1.41 -9.06
N TYR A 123 19.13 -1.43 -9.72
CA TYR A 123 18.16 -2.53 -9.66
C TYR A 123 18.39 -3.59 -10.75
N GLN A 124 19.43 -3.45 -11.59
CA GLN A 124 19.88 -4.47 -12.54
C GLN A 124 20.97 -5.46 -12.03
N PRO A 125 21.16 -5.80 -10.73
CA PRO A 125 21.83 -7.05 -10.42
C PRO A 125 20.80 -8.17 -10.57
N PHE A 126 21.10 -9.20 -11.39
CA PHE A 126 20.27 -10.39 -11.73
C PHE A 126 19.45 -10.40 -13.05
N ILE A 127 19.86 -9.68 -14.10
CA ILE A 127 19.45 -10.02 -15.50
C ILE A 127 20.65 -10.52 -16.34
N CYS A 128 21.79 -10.79 -15.72
CA CYS A 128 22.90 -11.49 -16.36
C CYS A 128 23.21 -12.78 -15.60
N GLY A 129 22.98 -13.92 -16.26
CA GLY A 129 23.48 -15.25 -15.83
C GLY A 129 22.51 -16.12 -15.00
N ALA A 130 21.98 -17.16 -15.63
CA ALA A 130 21.53 -18.43 -15.02
C ALA A 130 20.18 -18.56 -14.28
N LEU A 131 19.57 -17.54 -13.66
CA LEU A 131 18.27 -17.74 -12.94
C LEU A 131 17.03 -17.19 -13.67
N SER A 132 17.23 -16.42 -14.74
CA SER A 132 16.16 -15.78 -15.52
C SER A 132 15.36 -16.75 -16.40
N GLN A 133 15.96 -17.85 -16.90
CA GLN A 133 15.22 -18.76 -17.80
C GLN A 133 14.08 -19.51 -17.10
N LYS A 134 14.24 -19.97 -15.85
CA LYS A 134 13.17 -20.74 -15.17
C LYS A 134 11.96 -19.88 -14.80
N TYR A 135 12.15 -18.62 -14.38
CA TYR A 135 11.04 -17.74 -13.99
C TYR A 135 10.35 -17.04 -15.17
N TYR A 136 11.09 -16.68 -16.23
CA TYR A 136 10.47 -16.15 -17.45
C TYR A 136 9.74 -17.23 -18.28
N PHE A 137 10.25 -18.47 -18.35
CA PHE A 137 9.53 -19.56 -19.02
C PHE A 137 8.32 -20.06 -18.24
N ALA A 138 8.36 -20.07 -16.89
CA ALA A 138 7.22 -20.50 -16.08
C ALA A 138 6.00 -19.58 -16.27
N LYS A 139 6.19 -18.24 -16.33
CA LYS A 139 5.09 -17.30 -16.55
C LYS A 139 4.58 -17.30 -18.00
N LYS A 140 5.45 -17.44 -19.01
CA LYS A 140 5.01 -17.55 -20.41
C LYS A 140 4.28 -18.86 -20.71
N ARG A 141 4.65 -19.99 -20.10
CA ARG A 141 3.92 -21.27 -20.24
C ARG A 141 2.52 -21.20 -19.65
N VAL A 142 2.34 -20.59 -18.48
CA VAL A 142 1.01 -20.44 -17.86
C VAL A 142 0.11 -19.51 -18.69
N PHE A 143 0.68 -18.46 -19.29
CA PHE A 143 -0.08 -17.55 -20.16
C PHE A 143 -0.45 -18.19 -21.52
N ALA A 144 0.45 -18.97 -22.11
CA ALA A 144 0.16 -19.68 -23.37
C ALA A 144 -0.92 -20.76 -23.18
N VAL A 145 -0.86 -21.55 -22.10
CA VAL A 145 -1.85 -22.60 -21.80
C VAL A 145 -3.24 -22.00 -21.49
N THR A 146 -3.31 -20.87 -20.80
CA THR A 146 -4.59 -20.19 -20.51
C THR A 146 -5.22 -19.51 -21.73
N VAL A 147 -4.42 -19.05 -22.70
CA VAL A 147 -4.92 -18.52 -23.97
C VAL A 147 -5.40 -19.66 -24.88
N GLN A 148 -4.68 -20.79 -24.96
CA GLN A 148 -5.10 -21.95 -25.76
C GLN A 148 -6.41 -22.58 -25.25
N LEU A 149 -6.58 -22.71 -23.93
CA LEU A 149 -7.83 -23.21 -23.32
C LEU A 149 -9.02 -22.26 -23.54
N ARG A 150 -8.80 -20.95 -23.60
CA ARG A 150 -9.86 -19.97 -23.91
C ARG A 150 -10.25 -19.91 -25.37
N VAL A 151 -9.35 -20.28 -26.28
CA VAL A 151 -9.64 -20.36 -27.72
C VAL A 151 -10.37 -21.65 -28.06
N GLN A 152 -10.03 -22.78 -27.42
CA GLN A 152 -10.78 -24.03 -27.60
C GLN A 152 -12.20 -23.96 -27.03
N ALA A 153 -12.42 -23.31 -25.89
CA ALA A 153 -13.75 -23.13 -25.29
C ALA A 153 -14.68 -22.13 -26.03
N ARG A 154 -14.28 -21.61 -27.19
CA ARG A 154 -15.08 -20.73 -28.06
C ARG A 154 -15.43 -21.35 -29.42
N VAL A 155 -14.98 -22.57 -29.67
CA VAL A 155 -15.14 -23.27 -30.97
C VAL A 155 -16.03 -24.52 -30.84
N GLU A 156 -16.59 -24.78 -29.65
CA GLU A 156 -17.72 -25.70 -29.44
C GLU A 156 -19.00 -24.89 -29.16
#